data_AF-A0A2K4FJK7-F1
#
_entry.id   AF-A0A2K4FJK7-F1
#
_cell.length_a   1.000
_cell.length_b   1.000
_cell.length_c   1.000
_cell.angle_alpha   90.00
_cell.angle_beta   90.00
_cell.angle_gamma   90.00
#
_symmetry.space_group_name_H-M   'P 1'
#
loop_
_entity.id
_entity.type
_entity.pdbx_description
1 polymer ?
#
loop_
_entity_poly.entity_id
_entity_poly.type
_entity_poly.pdbx_seq_one_letter_code
_entity_poly.pdbx_strand_id
1 'polypeptide(L)'
;MVLAGTWQANPNAWATTQDSARKDEPWYQAWLQVTADPSVDIRKTQPLLRWRTDLDTLYRGDTTNQGLEAFRDGLLPKSVTFPEDTWMYNWFKHGAGAQRSVYSSTTRSQRIAQSFANEWVFEFKAPHGIDQQESGGPIIGEEEISYPGGVKGHFIKQACKKTDLADCIANPDYREPSGHETMLEVAATPIDWSKITPPEGLAWVTNKESLWAVGSSRINPVQGADALARGLRAKNSQPPVLRWASSPESPSIQSVVVAFRDYSDAKIWAVTEAADGGWVYEVRPNSVAVDLSGENTGNRPGAFAFIGGIKGGLLMNARRFEKGVGEPVECIGIEKEACRLENRHQ
;
A
#
# COMPACT_ATOMS: atom_id res chain seq x y z
N MET A 1 18.91 31.31 24.81
CA MET A 1 18.14 30.06 25.00
C MET A 1 16.86 30.20 24.20
N VAL A 2 16.85 29.72 22.97
CA VAL A 2 15.67 29.71 22.07
C VAL A 2 15.73 28.39 21.29
N LEU A 3 14.58 27.74 21.23
CA LEU A 3 14.35 26.35 20.86
C LEU A 3 14.72 26.02 19.41
N ALA A 4 15.43 24.92 19.22
CA ALA A 4 15.60 24.27 17.93
C ALA A 4 14.40 23.36 17.68
N GLY A 5 13.62 23.68 16.65
CA GLY A 5 12.58 22.82 16.10
C GLY A 5 12.40 23.16 14.64
N THR A 6 12.53 22.14 13.79
CA THR A 6 11.74 21.81 12.57
C THR A 6 12.63 21.01 11.60
N TRP A 7 12.30 19.73 11.45
CA TRP A 7 12.76 18.94 10.30
C TRP A 7 11.95 19.42 9.09
N GLN A 8 12.59 20.18 8.20
CA GLN A 8 12.09 20.46 6.87
C GLN A 8 12.48 19.30 5.96
N ALA A 9 11.47 18.60 5.41
CA ALA A 9 11.64 17.76 4.23
C ALA A 9 11.18 18.59 3.02
N ASN A 10 12.08 18.85 2.08
CA ASN A 10 11.73 19.23 0.71
C ASN A 10 12.93 18.96 -0.24
N PRO A 11 12.74 18.98 -1.57
CA PRO A 11 12.37 17.82 -2.40
C PRO A 11 13.43 17.54 -3.48
N ASN A 12 13.25 16.46 -4.26
CA ASN A 12 14.03 16.06 -5.45
C ASN A 12 15.35 15.32 -5.20
N ALA A 13 15.29 13.99 -5.21
CA ALA A 13 16.39 13.12 -5.66
C ALA A 13 15.90 11.66 -5.78
N TRP A 14 15.17 11.32 -6.85
CA TRP A 14 14.69 9.93 -7.05
C TRP A 14 14.82 9.49 -8.50
N ALA A 15 16.06 9.43 -9.00
CA ALA A 15 16.44 8.61 -10.16
C ALA A 15 17.97 8.58 -10.30
N THR A 16 18.64 7.65 -9.58
CA THR A 16 19.89 6.97 -9.97
C THR A 16 20.43 6.25 -8.74
N THR A 17 20.14 4.96 -8.58
CA THR A 17 20.91 3.95 -7.80
C THR A 17 20.15 2.62 -7.71
N GLN A 18 19.62 2.14 -8.84
CA GLN A 18 19.11 0.77 -8.94
C GLN A 18 20.29 -0.20 -9.16
N ASP A 19 21.06 -0.48 -8.10
CA ASP A 19 21.55 -1.85 -7.81
C ASP A 19 22.54 -1.95 -6.64
N SER A 20 23.13 -0.86 -6.15
CA SER A 20 24.04 -0.89 -4.99
C SER A 20 23.57 -0.12 -3.74
N ALA A 21 22.48 0.65 -3.81
CA ALA A 21 21.91 1.39 -2.67
C ALA A 21 20.82 0.63 -1.89
N ARG A 22 20.61 -0.65 -2.19
CA ARG A 22 19.44 -1.45 -1.72
C ARG A 22 19.38 -1.69 -0.21
N LYS A 23 20.40 -1.28 0.56
CA LYS A 23 20.50 -1.44 2.02
C LYS A 23 20.30 -0.15 2.84
N ASP A 24 20.22 1.04 2.24
CA ASP A 24 20.39 2.30 2.98
C ASP A 24 19.11 3.11 3.23
N GLU A 25 17.92 2.53 3.00
CA GLU A 25 16.66 3.22 3.30
C GLU A 25 16.39 3.21 4.82
N PRO A 26 16.24 4.37 5.50
CA PRO A 26 16.08 4.43 6.96
C PRO A 26 14.92 3.59 7.51
N TRP A 27 13.81 3.49 6.76
CA TRP A 27 12.66 2.67 7.15
C TRP A 27 12.99 1.16 7.13
N TYR A 28 13.83 0.70 6.20
CA TYR A 28 14.23 -0.69 6.08
C TYR A 28 15.13 -1.09 7.25
N GLN A 29 16.06 -0.21 7.61
CA GLN A 29 16.90 -0.40 8.80
C GLN A 29 16.08 -0.40 10.08
N ALA A 30 15.10 0.51 10.20
CA ALA A 30 14.21 0.55 11.35
C ALA A 30 13.35 -0.73 11.45
N TRP A 31 12.85 -1.23 10.32
CA TRP A 31 12.15 -2.52 10.26
C TRP A 31 13.03 -3.69 10.70
N LEU A 32 14.29 -3.75 10.23
CA LEU A 32 15.25 -4.79 10.63
C LEU A 32 15.53 -4.80 12.13
N GLN A 33 15.40 -3.66 12.83
CA GLN A 33 15.54 -3.63 14.29
C GLN A 33 14.40 -4.37 15.00
N VAL A 34 13.19 -4.38 14.41
CA VAL A 34 11.98 -4.91 15.04
C VAL A 34 11.62 -6.33 14.58
N THR A 35 11.86 -6.65 13.31
CA THR A 35 11.32 -7.86 12.69
C THR A 35 11.89 -9.16 13.24
N ALA A 36 11.02 -10.12 13.54
CA ALA A 36 11.44 -11.49 13.91
C ALA A 36 11.76 -12.36 12.69
N ASP A 37 11.35 -11.94 11.49
CA ASP A 37 11.55 -12.65 10.23
C ASP A 37 12.01 -11.68 9.13
N PRO A 38 13.34 -11.47 8.98
CA PRO A 38 13.88 -10.59 7.96
C PRO A 38 13.82 -11.18 6.54
N SER A 39 13.32 -12.41 6.37
CA SER A 39 13.18 -13.04 5.05
C SER A 39 11.95 -12.56 4.29
N VAL A 40 11.03 -11.84 4.94
CA VAL A 40 9.87 -11.23 4.28
C VAL A 40 10.35 -10.23 3.22
N ASP A 41 9.89 -10.40 1.99
CA ASP A 41 10.11 -9.42 0.92
C ASP A 41 9.19 -8.22 1.14
N ILE A 42 9.55 -7.38 2.11
CA ILE A 42 8.74 -6.26 2.57
C ILE A 42 8.48 -5.22 1.47
N ARG A 43 9.32 -5.18 0.44
CA ARG A 43 9.11 -4.32 -0.72
C ARG A 43 7.92 -4.80 -1.54
N LYS A 44 7.58 -6.09 -1.54
CA LYS A 44 6.37 -6.59 -2.21
C LYS A 44 5.09 -6.44 -1.38
N THR A 45 5.14 -5.78 -0.23
CA THR A 45 3.95 -5.50 0.60
C THR A 45 2.97 -4.60 -0.17
N GLN A 46 1.68 -4.94 -0.11
CA GLN A 46 0.62 -4.24 -0.83
C GLN A 46 -0.47 -3.70 0.11
N PRO A 47 -1.27 -2.70 -0.30
CA PRO A 47 -1.08 -1.92 -1.51
C PRO A 47 0.06 -0.92 -1.33
N LEU A 48 0.80 -0.72 -2.40
CA LEU A 48 1.91 0.23 -2.50
C LEU A 48 2.00 0.63 -3.96
N LEU A 49 2.03 1.93 -4.27
CA LEU A 49 2.17 2.35 -5.65
C LEU A 49 3.53 1.89 -6.21
N ARG A 50 3.46 1.12 -7.28
CA ARG A 50 4.61 0.60 -8.02
C ARG A 50 4.59 1.19 -9.41
N TRP A 51 5.53 2.09 -9.66
CA TRP A 51 5.77 2.66 -10.98
C TRP A 51 6.47 1.65 -11.86
N ARG A 52 5.98 1.42 -13.06
CA ARG A 52 6.70 0.62 -14.06
C ARG A 52 7.99 1.32 -14.47
N THR A 53 8.96 0.54 -14.89
CA THR A 53 10.29 1.02 -15.33
C THR A 53 10.60 0.68 -16.78
N ASP A 54 9.78 -0.18 -17.39
CA ASP A 54 9.88 -0.54 -18.79
C ASP A 54 9.26 0.56 -19.69
N LEU A 55 9.49 0.46 -21.00
CA LEU A 55 8.91 1.34 -22.03
C LEU A 55 8.08 0.55 -23.05
N ASP A 56 7.41 -0.52 -22.60
CA ASP A 56 6.58 -1.32 -23.50
C ASP A 56 5.46 -0.45 -24.09
N THR A 57 5.11 -0.75 -25.33
CA THR A 57 3.94 -0.16 -25.98
C THR A 57 2.69 -0.40 -25.14
N LEU A 58 1.95 0.68 -24.92
CA LEU A 58 0.68 0.68 -24.23
C LEU A 58 -0.45 1.08 -25.17
N TYR A 59 -1.65 0.71 -24.76
CA TYR A 59 -2.87 1.00 -25.47
C TYR A 59 -3.90 1.65 -24.56
N ARG A 60 -4.69 2.56 -25.11
CA ARG A 60 -5.85 3.15 -24.43
C ARG A 60 -7.05 3.19 -25.35
N GLY A 61 -8.15 2.59 -24.91
CA GLY A 61 -9.45 2.83 -25.54
C GLY A 61 -9.99 4.19 -25.12
N ASP A 62 -10.38 5.01 -26.09
CA ASP A 62 -11.01 6.30 -25.81
C ASP A 62 -12.39 6.11 -25.18
N THR A 63 -12.53 6.49 -23.91
CA THR A 63 -13.81 6.51 -23.19
C THR A 63 -14.30 7.93 -22.90
N THR A 64 -13.54 8.94 -23.31
CA THR A 64 -13.79 10.36 -23.06
C THR A 64 -14.31 11.08 -24.31
N ASN A 65 -14.34 10.39 -25.46
CA ASN A 65 -14.70 10.95 -26.77
C ASN A 65 -13.79 12.11 -27.17
N GLN A 66 -12.52 12.07 -26.75
CA GLN A 66 -11.53 13.07 -27.18
C GLN A 66 -11.21 12.94 -28.67
N GLY A 67 -11.24 11.73 -29.21
CA GLY A 67 -10.86 11.44 -30.58
C GLY A 67 -9.43 11.90 -30.88
N LEU A 68 -9.20 12.31 -32.14
CA LEU A 68 -7.86 12.70 -32.60
C LEU A 68 -7.31 13.97 -31.94
N GLU A 69 -8.15 14.77 -31.27
CA GLU A 69 -7.69 15.92 -30.47
C GLU A 69 -6.72 15.48 -29.35
N ALA A 70 -6.76 14.21 -28.95
CA ALA A 70 -5.78 13.62 -28.03
C ALA A 70 -4.33 13.72 -28.53
N PHE A 71 -4.06 13.83 -29.84
CA PHE A 71 -2.71 14.06 -30.35
C PHE A 71 -2.15 15.44 -29.93
N ARG A 72 -3.01 16.44 -29.80
CA ARG A 72 -2.64 17.77 -29.29
C ARG A 72 -2.72 17.82 -27.77
N ASP A 73 -3.85 17.40 -27.21
CA ASP A 73 -4.19 17.63 -25.79
C ASP A 73 -3.65 16.54 -24.85
N GLY A 74 -3.29 15.38 -25.41
CA GLY A 74 -2.93 14.19 -24.65
C GLY A 74 -4.13 13.32 -24.26
N LEU A 75 -3.80 12.17 -23.68
CA LEU A 75 -4.73 11.22 -23.08
C LEU A 75 -5.19 11.74 -21.72
N LEU A 76 -6.12 12.69 -21.72
CA LEU A 76 -6.57 13.38 -20.53
C LEU A 76 -7.34 12.43 -19.58
N PRO A 77 -7.17 12.60 -18.25
CA PRO A 77 -7.99 11.91 -17.28
C PRO A 77 -9.42 12.49 -17.28
N LYS A 78 -10.39 11.72 -16.77
CA LYS A 78 -11.80 12.17 -16.71
C LYS A 78 -12.01 13.36 -15.77
N SER A 79 -11.11 13.59 -14.82
CA SER A 79 -11.19 14.70 -13.86
C SER A 79 -11.27 16.08 -14.52
N VAL A 80 -10.66 16.27 -15.70
CA VAL A 80 -10.58 17.59 -16.37
C VAL A 80 -11.94 18.19 -16.72
N THR A 81 -13.01 17.38 -16.75
CA THR A 81 -14.38 17.85 -16.98
C THR A 81 -15.12 18.22 -15.69
N PHE A 82 -14.45 18.20 -14.54
CA PHE A 82 -15.00 18.48 -13.22
C PHE A 82 -14.17 19.56 -12.49
N PRO A 83 -14.79 20.31 -11.56
CA PRO A 83 -14.05 21.23 -10.69
C PRO A 83 -12.91 20.53 -9.92
N GLU A 84 -11.76 21.19 -9.79
CA GLU A 84 -10.53 20.64 -9.22
C GLU A 84 -10.70 20.12 -7.78
N ASP A 85 -11.51 20.80 -6.97
CA ASP A 85 -11.84 20.43 -5.60
C ASP A 85 -12.64 19.11 -5.50
N THR A 86 -13.17 18.61 -6.63
CA THR A 86 -13.92 17.36 -6.71
C THR A 86 -13.12 16.20 -7.32
N TRP A 87 -11.85 16.43 -7.68
CA TRP A 87 -11.00 15.42 -8.30
C TRP A 87 -10.73 14.24 -7.36
N MET A 88 -10.78 13.03 -7.92
CA MET A 88 -10.55 11.78 -7.18
C MET A 88 -9.09 11.34 -7.33
N TYR A 89 -8.35 11.49 -6.24
CA TYR A 89 -6.94 11.09 -6.14
C TYR A 89 -6.73 9.69 -5.53
N ASN A 90 -7.78 9.03 -5.05
CA ASN A 90 -7.69 7.68 -4.54
C ASN A 90 -7.53 6.70 -5.71
N TRP A 91 -6.29 6.25 -5.94
CA TRP A 91 -5.92 5.27 -6.96
C TRP A 91 -6.60 3.93 -6.73
N PHE A 92 -6.80 3.54 -5.48
CA PHE A 92 -7.46 2.27 -5.17
C PHE A 92 -8.95 2.27 -5.57
N LYS A 93 -9.60 3.44 -5.53
CA LYS A 93 -10.98 3.65 -6.01
C LYS A 93 -11.07 3.90 -7.51
N HIS A 94 -9.92 4.07 -8.17
CA HIS A 94 -9.86 4.19 -9.61
C HIS A 94 -10.07 2.81 -10.27
N GLY A 95 -10.90 2.78 -11.30
CA GLY A 95 -11.33 1.57 -11.99
C GLY A 95 -12.29 1.88 -13.13
N ALA A 96 -12.75 0.85 -13.83
CA ALA A 96 -13.61 0.99 -15.00
C ALA A 96 -14.84 1.88 -14.71
N GLY A 97 -14.93 3.01 -15.43
CA GLY A 97 -16.07 3.94 -15.31
C GLY A 97 -15.98 4.96 -14.17
N ALA A 98 -14.92 4.96 -13.35
CA ALA A 98 -14.73 5.94 -12.28
C ALA A 98 -14.78 7.38 -12.84
N GLN A 99 -15.76 8.16 -12.37
CA GLN A 99 -15.87 9.58 -12.69
C GLN A 99 -14.85 10.36 -11.86
N ARG A 100 -14.49 11.57 -12.32
CA ARG A 100 -13.59 12.49 -11.59
C ARG A 100 -12.17 11.96 -11.31
N SER A 101 -11.82 10.78 -11.81
CA SER A 101 -10.50 10.19 -11.64
C SER A 101 -9.43 11.06 -12.29
N VAL A 102 -8.36 11.34 -11.55
CA VAL A 102 -7.15 12.02 -12.07
C VAL A 102 -6.27 11.08 -12.90
N TYR A 103 -6.62 9.79 -12.98
CA TYR A 103 -5.85 8.78 -13.69
C TYR A 103 -6.41 8.55 -15.09
N SER A 104 -5.50 8.44 -16.05
CA SER A 104 -5.79 7.91 -17.39
C SER A 104 -5.39 6.43 -17.41
N SER A 105 -6.38 5.54 -17.41
CA SER A 105 -6.16 4.09 -17.54
C SER A 105 -5.64 3.71 -18.91
N THR A 106 -4.65 2.85 -18.92
CA THR A 106 -4.03 2.30 -20.13
C THR A 106 -3.70 0.84 -19.87
N THR A 107 -3.39 0.05 -20.89
CA THR A 107 -3.14 -1.38 -20.75
C THR A 107 -2.06 -1.83 -21.71
N ARG A 108 -1.31 -2.87 -21.36
CA ARG A 108 -0.38 -3.54 -22.28
C ARG A 108 -1.11 -4.33 -23.38
N SER A 109 -2.41 -4.60 -23.22
CA SER A 109 -3.20 -5.39 -24.16
C SER A 109 -4.05 -4.53 -25.09
N GLN A 110 -3.71 -4.52 -26.39
CA GLN A 110 -4.50 -3.84 -27.43
C GLN A 110 -5.96 -4.30 -27.44
N ARG A 111 -6.19 -5.60 -27.22
CA ARG A 111 -7.54 -6.19 -27.18
C ARG A 111 -8.37 -5.62 -26.03
N ILE A 112 -7.76 -5.47 -24.85
CA ILE A 112 -8.46 -4.92 -23.68
C ILE A 112 -8.79 -3.45 -23.93
N ALA A 113 -7.83 -2.66 -24.43
CA ALA A 113 -8.07 -1.27 -24.83
C ALA A 113 -9.21 -1.14 -25.85
N GLN A 114 -9.23 -1.99 -26.89
CA GLN A 114 -10.29 -2.03 -27.90
C GLN A 114 -11.67 -2.32 -27.30
N SER A 115 -11.76 -3.19 -26.29
CA SER A 115 -13.03 -3.53 -25.65
C SER A 115 -13.69 -2.32 -24.96
N PHE A 116 -12.89 -1.42 -24.40
CA PHE A 116 -13.35 -0.20 -23.71
C PHE A 116 -13.54 1.00 -24.63
N ALA A 117 -12.88 1.03 -25.79
CA ALA A 117 -12.97 2.17 -26.71
C ALA A 117 -14.42 2.46 -27.12
N ASN A 118 -14.78 3.73 -27.28
CA ASN A 118 -15.98 4.13 -28.00
C ASN A 118 -15.72 4.10 -29.51
N GLU A 119 -14.64 4.76 -29.94
CA GLU A 119 -14.27 4.89 -31.36
C GLU A 119 -12.79 4.61 -31.62
N TRP A 120 -11.89 5.14 -30.78
CA TRP A 120 -10.45 5.09 -31.03
C TRP A 120 -9.72 4.23 -30.02
N VAL A 121 -8.70 3.51 -30.51
CA VAL A 121 -7.68 2.83 -29.70
C VAL A 121 -6.35 3.53 -29.97
N PHE A 122 -5.83 4.20 -28.95
CA PHE A 122 -4.52 4.84 -29.02
C PHE A 122 -3.42 3.84 -28.73
N GLU A 123 -2.35 3.87 -29.52
CA GLU A 123 -1.07 3.20 -29.27
C GLU A 123 -0.04 4.27 -28.88
N PHE A 124 0.66 4.07 -27.78
CA PHE A 124 1.57 5.07 -27.25
C PHE A 124 2.70 4.42 -26.44
N LYS A 125 3.75 5.19 -26.18
CA LYS A 125 4.81 4.83 -25.23
C LYS A 125 5.12 6.03 -24.36
N ALA A 126 5.13 5.82 -23.05
CA ALA A 126 5.50 6.85 -22.09
C ALA A 126 6.20 6.19 -20.89
N PRO A 127 7.23 6.83 -20.30
CA PRO A 127 7.82 6.35 -19.06
C PRO A 127 6.85 6.48 -17.90
N HIS A 128 7.15 5.77 -16.81
CA HIS A 128 6.34 5.73 -15.59
C HIS A 128 4.93 5.16 -15.82
N GLY A 129 4.01 5.51 -14.94
CA GLY A 129 2.69 4.91 -14.83
C GLY A 129 2.65 3.87 -13.70
N ILE A 130 1.57 3.89 -12.93
CA ILE A 130 1.36 2.98 -11.80
C ILE A 130 0.94 1.62 -12.35
N ASP A 131 1.74 0.59 -12.12
CA ASP A 131 1.42 -0.78 -12.48
C ASP A 131 0.43 -1.39 -11.49
N GLN A 132 -0.77 -1.68 -11.97
CA GLN A 132 -1.86 -2.10 -11.10
C GLN A 132 -1.65 -3.47 -10.47
N GLN A 133 -1.02 -4.40 -11.20
CA GLN A 133 -0.79 -5.74 -10.71
C GLN A 133 0.26 -5.73 -9.60
N GLU A 134 1.38 -5.03 -9.83
CA GLU A 134 2.45 -4.91 -8.85
C GLU A 134 2.01 -4.08 -7.61
N SER A 135 1.10 -3.13 -7.81
CA SER A 135 0.59 -2.26 -6.73
C SER A 135 -0.51 -2.88 -5.87
N GLY A 136 -1.05 -4.04 -6.26
CA GLY A 136 -2.13 -4.74 -5.53
C GLY A 136 -3.52 -4.15 -5.76
N GLY A 137 -3.79 -3.68 -6.98
CA GLY A 137 -5.08 -3.10 -7.36
C GLY A 137 -6.22 -4.12 -7.41
N PRO A 138 -7.48 -3.64 -7.43
CA PRO A 138 -8.65 -4.50 -7.28
C PRO A 138 -8.97 -5.36 -8.50
N ILE A 139 -8.57 -4.94 -9.72
CA ILE A 139 -8.85 -5.65 -10.97
C ILE A 139 -7.56 -6.26 -11.49
N ILE A 140 -7.42 -7.58 -11.34
CA ILE A 140 -6.26 -8.34 -11.81
C ILE A 140 -6.58 -8.85 -13.22
N GLY A 141 -5.62 -8.74 -14.15
CA GLY A 141 -5.72 -9.29 -15.51
C GLY A 141 -6.00 -8.28 -16.62
N GLU A 142 -6.26 -7.02 -16.29
CA GLU A 142 -6.35 -5.94 -17.30
C GLU A 142 -4.98 -5.42 -17.74
N GLU A 143 -3.90 -5.85 -17.08
CA GLU A 143 -2.53 -5.34 -17.29
C GLU A 143 -2.49 -3.80 -17.27
N GLU A 144 -3.30 -3.21 -16.37
CA GLU A 144 -3.52 -1.77 -16.31
C GLU A 144 -2.26 -1.03 -15.83
N ILE A 145 -1.94 0.04 -16.55
CA ILE A 145 -1.04 1.10 -16.15
C ILE A 145 -1.85 2.39 -16.00
N SER A 146 -1.93 2.92 -14.78
CA SER A 146 -2.65 4.17 -14.49
C SER A 146 -1.69 5.37 -14.53
N TYR A 147 -1.97 6.36 -15.39
CA TYR A 147 -1.18 7.60 -15.48
C TYR A 147 -1.87 8.76 -14.75
N PRO A 148 -1.35 9.23 -13.60
CA PRO A 148 -1.87 10.41 -12.94
C PRO A 148 -1.62 11.65 -13.80
N GLY A 149 -2.67 12.44 -14.05
CA GLY A 149 -2.60 13.59 -14.95
C GLY A 149 -2.59 13.23 -16.43
N GLY A 150 -2.74 11.94 -16.78
CA GLY A 150 -2.75 11.49 -18.17
C GLY A 150 -1.39 11.47 -18.83
N VAL A 151 -1.38 11.44 -20.17
CA VAL A 151 -0.17 11.30 -20.99
C VAL A 151 -0.19 12.34 -22.10
N LYS A 152 0.85 13.16 -22.24
CA LYS A 152 0.93 14.19 -23.30
C LYS A 152 0.84 13.60 -24.70
N GLY A 153 0.26 14.38 -25.61
CA GLY A 153 -0.04 13.95 -26.98
C GLY A 153 1.17 13.47 -27.78
N HIS A 154 2.35 14.06 -27.58
CA HIS A 154 3.57 13.65 -28.30
C HIS A 154 4.07 12.24 -27.94
N PHE A 155 3.59 11.61 -26.86
CA PHE A 155 3.88 10.21 -26.57
C PHE A 155 2.95 9.25 -27.32
N ILE A 156 1.86 9.75 -27.91
CA ILE A 156 0.89 8.97 -28.68
C ILE A 156 1.45 8.78 -30.08
N LYS A 157 1.62 7.52 -30.48
CA LYS A 157 2.15 7.17 -31.81
C LYS A 157 1.07 7.24 -32.87
N GLN A 158 -0.09 6.66 -32.59
CA GLN A 158 -1.20 6.56 -33.52
C GLN A 158 -2.53 6.28 -32.82
N ALA A 159 -3.63 6.49 -33.54
CA ALA A 159 -4.98 6.13 -33.12
C ALA A 159 -5.61 5.26 -34.22
N CYS A 160 -6.10 4.08 -33.85
CA CYS A 160 -6.76 3.16 -34.77
C CYS A 160 -8.26 3.07 -34.48
N LYS A 161 -9.09 2.85 -35.50
CA LYS A 161 -10.52 2.63 -35.31
C LYS A 161 -10.76 1.36 -34.50
N LYS A 162 -11.67 1.43 -33.53
CA LYS A 162 -12.09 0.27 -32.74
C LYS A 162 -12.57 -0.89 -33.62
N THR A 163 -13.29 -0.59 -34.70
CA THR A 163 -13.87 -1.59 -35.60
C THR A 163 -12.86 -2.21 -36.56
N ASP A 164 -11.75 -1.53 -36.81
CA ASP A 164 -10.67 -1.99 -37.68
C ASP A 164 -9.33 -1.43 -37.19
N LEU A 165 -8.56 -2.28 -36.52
CA LEU A 165 -7.26 -1.89 -35.96
C LEU A 165 -6.16 -1.73 -37.02
N ALA A 166 -6.46 -1.96 -38.31
CA ALA A 166 -5.58 -1.59 -39.42
C ALA A 166 -5.85 -0.17 -39.95
N ASP A 167 -7.03 0.39 -39.69
CA ASP A 167 -7.39 1.78 -40.04
C ASP A 167 -6.89 2.74 -38.95
N CYS A 168 -5.64 3.18 -39.12
CA CYS A 168 -4.94 4.01 -38.16
C CYS A 168 -4.55 5.37 -38.74
N ILE A 169 -4.61 6.39 -37.88
CA ILE A 169 -4.11 7.72 -38.14
C ILE A 169 -2.84 7.89 -37.29
N ALA A 170 -1.72 8.15 -37.97
CA ALA A 170 -0.45 8.43 -37.30
C ALA A 170 -0.46 9.83 -36.68
N ASN A 171 0.13 9.98 -35.50
CA ASN A 171 0.34 11.28 -34.88
C ASN A 171 1.58 11.95 -35.49
N PRO A 172 1.43 13.09 -36.20
CA PRO A 172 2.58 13.79 -36.78
C PRO A 172 3.56 14.32 -35.72
N ASP A 173 3.09 14.52 -34.48
CA ASP A 173 3.89 15.07 -33.38
C ASP A 173 4.48 14.00 -32.46
N TYR A 174 4.40 12.71 -32.83
CA TYR A 174 4.95 11.62 -32.03
C TYR A 174 6.47 11.76 -31.83
N ARG A 175 6.90 11.58 -30.58
CA ARG A 175 8.29 11.54 -30.15
C ARG A 175 8.48 10.31 -29.27
N GLU A 176 9.34 9.40 -29.71
CA GLU A 176 9.71 8.23 -28.91
C GLU A 176 10.30 8.71 -27.56
N PRO A 177 9.80 8.20 -26.42
CA PRO A 177 10.34 8.58 -25.12
C PRO A 177 11.78 8.09 -24.96
N SER A 178 12.59 8.90 -24.30
CA SER A 178 13.95 8.54 -23.88
C SER A 178 13.98 7.64 -22.65
N GLY A 179 12.92 7.66 -21.83
CA GLY A 179 12.85 7.00 -20.52
C GLY A 179 13.37 7.86 -19.37
N HIS A 180 13.94 9.04 -19.68
CA HIS A 180 14.45 9.98 -18.69
C HIS A 180 13.48 11.10 -18.35
N GLU A 181 12.34 11.18 -19.03
CA GLU A 181 11.31 12.17 -18.76
C GLU A 181 10.78 12.00 -17.33
N THR A 182 10.55 13.09 -16.63
CA THR A 182 9.91 13.12 -15.33
C THR A 182 8.41 12.86 -15.44
N MET A 183 7.76 12.45 -14.35
CA MET A 183 6.30 12.28 -14.31
C MET A 183 5.55 13.58 -14.69
N LEU A 184 6.10 14.75 -14.37
CA LEU A 184 5.55 16.05 -14.77
C LEU A 184 5.69 16.32 -16.27
N GLU A 185 6.76 15.83 -16.88
CA GLU A 185 6.94 15.92 -18.32
C GLU A 185 6.00 14.97 -19.07
N VAL A 186 5.59 13.85 -18.45
CA VAL A 186 4.59 12.92 -18.99
C VAL A 186 3.16 13.43 -18.83
N ALA A 187 2.81 13.98 -17.67
CA ALA A 187 1.43 14.35 -17.33
C ALA A 187 0.85 15.41 -18.28
N ALA A 188 -0.33 15.14 -18.84
CA ALA A 188 -1.02 16.04 -19.76
C ALA A 188 -1.73 17.21 -19.05
N THR A 189 -2.17 17.01 -17.80
CA THR A 189 -2.76 18.05 -16.94
C THR A 189 -1.95 18.23 -15.66
N PRO A 190 -1.89 19.44 -15.08
CA PRO A 190 -1.44 19.63 -13.70
C PRO A 190 -2.24 18.75 -12.76
N ILE A 191 -1.56 18.16 -11.77
CA ILE A 191 -2.16 17.37 -10.69
C ILE A 191 -1.38 17.59 -9.38
N ASP A 192 -2.07 17.45 -8.26
CA ASP A 192 -1.44 17.47 -6.95
C ASP A 192 -0.97 16.06 -6.56
N TRP A 193 0.29 15.75 -6.85
CA TRP A 193 0.92 14.46 -6.55
C TRP A 193 0.87 14.10 -5.07
N SER A 194 0.79 15.09 -4.16
CA SER A 194 0.74 14.85 -2.72
C SER A 194 -0.58 14.24 -2.24
N LYS A 195 -1.64 14.34 -3.05
CA LYS A 195 -2.98 13.79 -2.76
C LYS A 195 -3.18 12.36 -3.24
N ILE A 196 -2.27 11.84 -4.06
CA ILE A 196 -2.34 10.47 -4.59
C ILE A 196 -2.33 9.48 -3.43
N THR A 197 -3.34 8.60 -3.39
CA THR A 197 -3.45 7.56 -2.36
C THR A 197 -3.64 6.18 -2.96
N PRO A 198 -3.00 5.11 -2.42
CA PRO A 198 -2.08 5.15 -1.29
C PRO A 198 -0.80 5.93 -1.61
N PRO A 199 -0.12 6.52 -0.60
CA PRO A 199 1.18 7.13 -0.83
C PRO A 199 2.18 6.07 -1.33
N GLU A 200 3.24 6.53 -1.96
CA GLU A 200 4.41 5.68 -2.17
C GLU A 200 5.09 5.38 -0.81
N GLY A 201 5.52 4.14 -0.65
CA GLY A 201 6.03 3.59 0.60
C GLY A 201 4.96 3.07 1.56
N LEU A 202 5.41 2.52 2.68
CA LEU A 202 4.54 2.11 3.78
C LEU A 202 4.42 3.25 4.81
N ALA A 203 3.25 3.38 5.43
CA ALA A 203 2.99 4.37 6.49
C ALA A 203 3.66 3.97 7.82
N TRP A 204 4.99 4.02 7.85
CA TRP A 204 5.79 3.68 9.02
C TRP A 204 5.60 4.70 10.14
N VAL A 205 5.37 4.19 11.35
CA VAL A 205 5.25 4.98 12.57
C VAL A 205 6.16 4.40 13.64
N THR A 206 6.73 5.27 14.46
CA THR A 206 7.44 4.88 15.68
C THR A 206 6.49 5.11 16.86
N ASN A 207 6.13 4.05 17.59
CA ASN A 207 5.22 4.19 18.72
C ASN A 207 5.92 4.94 19.88
N LYS A 208 5.20 5.89 20.50
CA LYS A 208 5.68 6.59 21.70
C LYS A 208 5.33 5.85 22.99
N GLU A 209 4.26 5.08 22.95
CA GLU A 209 3.71 4.28 24.05
C GLU A 209 3.70 2.80 23.66
N SER A 210 3.49 1.91 24.63
CA SER A 210 3.39 0.48 24.36
C SER A 210 2.27 0.19 23.36
N LEU A 211 2.51 -0.77 22.47
CA LEU A 211 1.46 -1.36 21.64
C LEU A 211 1.13 -2.76 22.15
N TRP A 212 -0.06 -3.25 21.84
CA TRP A 212 -0.57 -4.54 22.32
C TRP A 212 -0.70 -5.51 21.16
N ALA A 213 0.38 -6.25 20.90
CA ALA A 213 0.43 -7.26 19.85
C ALA A 213 -0.45 -8.45 20.21
N VAL A 214 -1.18 -8.95 19.23
CA VAL A 214 -2.08 -10.09 19.42
C VAL A 214 -1.56 -11.34 18.74
N GLY A 215 -1.86 -12.49 19.32
CA GLY A 215 -1.52 -13.76 18.71
C GLY A 215 -2.43 -14.92 19.09
N SER A 216 -2.55 -15.90 18.20
CA SER A 216 -3.30 -17.14 18.40
C SER A 216 -2.56 -18.32 17.76
N SER A 217 -2.93 -19.54 18.14
CA SER A 217 -2.34 -20.78 17.61
C SER A 217 -2.57 -20.94 16.10
N ARG A 218 -3.52 -20.18 15.52
CA ARG A 218 -3.82 -20.18 14.08
C ARG A 218 -2.88 -19.31 13.27
N ILE A 219 -2.38 -18.23 13.86
CA ILE A 219 -1.65 -17.16 13.15
C ILE A 219 -0.19 -17.02 13.58
N ASN A 220 0.18 -17.57 14.74
CA ASN A 220 1.57 -17.60 15.21
C ASN A 220 2.01 -19.04 15.52
N PRO A 221 3.18 -19.48 15.03
CA PRO A 221 3.73 -20.79 15.35
C PRO A 221 4.32 -20.87 16.77
N VAL A 222 4.55 -19.73 17.41
CA VAL A 222 5.15 -19.62 18.73
C VAL A 222 4.30 -18.68 19.59
N GLN A 223 4.06 -19.06 20.85
CA GLN A 223 3.21 -18.33 21.78
C GLN A 223 3.79 -18.30 23.20
N GLY A 224 3.18 -17.50 24.08
CA GLY A 224 3.49 -17.45 25.50
C GLY A 224 4.97 -17.11 25.75
N ALA A 225 5.58 -17.80 26.72
CA ALA A 225 6.96 -17.56 27.13
C ALA A 225 7.96 -17.70 25.96
N ASP A 226 7.72 -18.64 25.04
CA ASP A 226 8.58 -18.83 23.89
C ASP A 226 8.54 -17.64 22.93
N ALA A 227 7.39 -16.96 22.81
CA ALA A 227 7.29 -15.76 22.00
C ALA A 227 8.09 -14.60 22.61
N LEU A 228 8.08 -14.44 23.95
CA LEU A 228 8.93 -13.45 24.63
C LEU A 228 10.42 -13.76 24.44
N ALA A 229 10.82 -15.04 24.48
CA ALA A 229 12.23 -15.41 24.36
C ALA A 229 12.73 -15.36 22.91
N ARG A 230 11.93 -15.84 21.95
CA ARG A 230 12.36 -16.10 20.56
C ARG A 230 11.78 -15.14 19.54
N GLY A 231 10.82 -14.31 19.95
CA GLY A 231 10.06 -13.42 19.10
C GLY A 231 8.70 -13.98 18.68
N LEU A 232 7.74 -13.07 18.55
CA LEU A 232 6.40 -13.36 18.04
C LEU A 232 6.45 -13.28 16.52
N ARG A 233 6.50 -14.44 15.87
CA ARG A 233 6.51 -14.56 14.40
C ARG A 233 5.10 -14.73 13.86
N ALA A 234 4.87 -14.21 12.67
CA ALA A 234 3.70 -14.55 11.88
C ALA A 234 3.82 -15.96 11.28
N LYS A 235 2.74 -16.43 10.65
CA LYS A 235 2.62 -17.80 10.13
C LYS A 235 3.62 -18.17 9.03
N ASN A 236 4.03 -17.22 8.20
CA ASN A 236 4.98 -17.42 7.11
C ASN A 236 5.66 -16.09 6.74
N SER A 237 6.45 -16.11 5.67
CA SER A 237 7.27 -14.97 5.21
C SER A 237 6.78 -14.34 3.90
N GLN A 238 5.55 -14.64 3.46
CA GLN A 238 5.03 -14.11 2.20
C GLN A 238 4.67 -12.62 2.34
N PRO A 239 4.84 -11.80 1.30
CA PRO A 239 4.47 -10.38 1.33
C PRO A 239 2.99 -10.19 1.69
N PRO A 240 2.65 -9.39 2.72
CA PRO A 240 1.27 -9.20 3.10
C PRO A 240 0.55 -8.21 2.18
N VAL A 241 -0.76 -8.41 2.03
CA VAL A 241 -1.67 -7.37 1.60
C VAL A 241 -2.28 -6.74 2.86
N LEU A 242 -1.73 -5.60 3.29
CA LEU A 242 -2.05 -4.94 4.55
C LEU A 242 -3.53 -4.60 4.69
N ARG A 243 -4.24 -4.27 3.60
CA ARG A 243 -5.69 -4.01 3.63
C ARG A 243 -6.50 -5.16 4.25
N TRP A 244 -5.99 -6.39 4.23
CA TRP A 244 -6.63 -7.57 4.82
C TRP A 244 -6.30 -7.75 6.30
N ALA A 245 -5.39 -6.95 6.86
CA ALA A 245 -4.99 -6.98 8.28
C ALA A 245 -6.05 -6.45 9.24
N SER A 246 -7.21 -6.02 8.73
CA SER A 246 -8.40 -5.73 9.53
C SER A 246 -8.91 -6.93 10.32
N SER A 247 -8.64 -8.15 9.85
CA SER A 247 -9.00 -9.40 10.52
C SER A 247 -7.73 -10.20 10.84
N PRO A 248 -7.18 -10.09 12.06
CA PRO A 248 -5.90 -10.72 12.41
C PRO A 248 -5.88 -12.25 12.27
N GLU A 249 -7.03 -12.89 12.35
CA GLU A 249 -7.22 -14.35 12.16
C GLU A 249 -7.31 -14.78 10.69
N SER A 250 -7.34 -13.83 9.76
CA SER A 250 -7.48 -14.15 8.34
C SER A 250 -6.26 -14.94 7.83
N PRO A 251 -6.46 -16.11 7.19
CA PRO A 251 -5.35 -16.87 6.62
C PRO A 251 -4.66 -16.12 5.47
N SER A 252 -5.30 -15.06 4.96
CA SER A 252 -4.79 -14.19 3.91
C SER A 252 -3.79 -13.15 4.41
N ILE A 253 -3.70 -12.89 5.73
CA ILE A 253 -2.64 -12.06 6.29
C ILE A 253 -1.43 -12.90 6.67
N GLN A 254 -0.53 -12.95 5.72
CA GLN A 254 0.66 -13.75 5.76
C GLN A 254 1.83 -12.83 6.08
N SER A 255 2.65 -13.21 7.06
CA SER A 255 3.77 -12.43 7.61
C SER A 255 3.49 -11.21 8.50
N VAL A 256 2.26 -10.94 8.95
CA VAL A 256 1.96 -9.80 9.87
C VAL A 256 1.62 -10.27 11.28
N VAL A 257 2.16 -9.57 12.28
CA VAL A 257 1.62 -9.54 13.64
C VAL A 257 0.88 -8.24 13.84
N VAL A 258 -0.43 -8.32 14.13
CA VAL A 258 -1.25 -7.13 14.39
C VAL A 258 -1.07 -6.71 15.85
N ALA A 259 -1.03 -5.40 16.08
CA ALA A 259 -1.05 -4.82 17.41
C ALA A 259 -2.06 -3.68 17.48
N PHE A 260 -2.52 -3.38 18.69
CA PHE A 260 -3.45 -2.30 18.97
C PHE A 260 -2.80 -1.22 19.81
N ARG A 261 -3.24 0.01 19.64
CA ARG A 261 -2.89 1.13 20.52
C ARG A 261 -3.42 0.86 21.93
N ASP A 262 -4.70 0.48 22.00
CA ASP A 262 -5.40 0.30 23.25
C ASP A 262 -5.42 -1.17 23.65
N TYR A 263 -5.08 -1.41 24.92
CA TYR A 263 -5.09 -2.75 25.49
C TYR A 263 -6.49 -3.39 25.40
N SER A 264 -7.53 -2.59 25.62
CA SER A 264 -8.92 -3.02 25.55
C SER A 264 -9.29 -3.60 24.19
N ASP A 265 -8.79 -3.03 23.09
CA ASP A 265 -9.02 -3.56 21.74
C ASP A 265 -8.32 -4.90 21.51
N ALA A 266 -7.07 -5.02 21.96
CA ALA A 266 -6.33 -6.28 21.89
C ALA A 266 -7.00 -7.39 22.73
N LYS A 267 -7.53 -7.02 23.90
CA LYS A 267 -8.30 -7.91 24.77
C LYS A 267 -9.62 -8.32 24.10
N ILE A 268 -10.39 -7.37 23.57
CA ILE A 268 -11.64 -7.65 22.86
C ILE A 268 -11.38 -8.62 21.72
N TRP A 269 -10.33 -8.39 20.92
CA TRP A 269 -9.90 -9.32 19.89
C TRP A 269 -9.62 -10.72 20.47
N ALA A 270 -8.82 -10.81 21.54
CA ALA A 270 -8.41 -12.10 22.11
C ALA A 270 -9.57 -12.92 22.67
N VAL A 271 -10.60 -12.27 23.21
CA VAL A 271 -11.75 -12.96 23.82
C VAL A 271 -12.89 -13.20 22.84
N THR A 272 -13.02 -12.41 21.77
CA THR A 272 -14.15 -12.49 20.84
C THR A 272 -13.78 -13.01 19.45
N GLU A 273 -12.68 -12.50 18.86
CA GLU A 273 -12.30 -12.76 17.47
C GLU A 273 -11.38 -14.00 17.36
N ALA A 274 -10.45 -14.16 18.31
CA ALA A 274 -9.55 -15.30 18.32
C ALA A 274 -10.32 -16.61 18.46
N ALA A 275 -9.97 -17.61 17.65
CA ALA A 275 -10.80 -18.80 17.50
C ALA A 275 -10.93 -19.62 18.80
N ASP A 276 -9.81 -19.75 19.51
CA ASP A 276 -9.65 -20.58 20.72
C ASP A 276 -9.17 -19.74 21.91
N GLY A 277 -9.44 -18.43 21.87
CA GLY A 277 -8.76 -17.47 22.73
C GLY A 277 -7.41 -17.04 22.18
N GLY A 278 -6.78 -16.06 22.82
CA GLY A 278 -5.60 -15.40 22.28
C GLY A 278 -4.64 -14.92 23.36
N TRP A 279 -3.45 -14.57 22.90
CA TRP A 279 -2.44 -13.90 23.68
C TRP A 279 -2.40 -12.42 23.33
N VAL A 280 -2.22 -11.59 24.35
CA VAL A 280 -1.95 -10.16 24.22
C VAL A 280 -0.55 -9.91 24.78
N TYR A 281 0.35 -9.42 23.95
CA TYR A 281 1.74 -9.11 24.27
C TYR A 281 1.95 -7.60 24.31
N GLU A 282 2.61 -7.12 25.35
CA GLU A 282 3.04 -5.74 25.41
C GLU A 282 4.33 -5.55 24.62
N VAL A 283 4.29 -4.66 23.64
CA VAL A 283 5.43 -4.29 22.78
C VAL A 283 6.03 -3.00 23.30
N ARG A 284 7.35 -2.98 23.45
CA ARG A 284 8.09 -1.81 23.95
C ARG A 284 7.82 -0.55 23.10
N PRO A 285 7.75 0.63 23.73
CA PRO A 285 7.84 1.92 23.03
C PRO A 285 9.07 2.01 22.11
N ASN A 286 9.03 2.94 21.16
CA ASN A 286 10.06 3.18 20.15
C ASN A 286 10.32 2.01 19.18
N SER A 287 9.35 1.11 19.05
CA SER A 287 9.24 0.10 18.00
C SER A 287 8.58 0.67 16.75
N VAL A 288 9.11 0.31 15.60
CA VAL A 288 8.56 0.73 14.30
C VAL A 288 7.55 -0.28 13.78
N ALA A 289 6.39 0.21 13.34
CA ALA A 289 5.29 -0.58 12.77
C ALA A 289 4.62 0.21 11.63
N VAL A 290 3.74 -0.45 10.88
CA VAL A 290 2.92 0.21 9.84
C VAL A 290 1.55 0.56 10.40
N ASP A 291 1.10 1.80 10.21
CA ASP A 291 -0.25 2.24 10.59
C ASP A 291 -1.33 1.65 9.67
N LEU A 292 -2.31 0.95 10.26
CA LEU A 292 -3.43 0.30 9.56
C LEU A 292 -4.71 1.13 9.57
N SER A 293 -4.69 2.36 10.09
CA SER A 293 -5.85 3.26 10.10
C SER A 293 -6.25 3.74 8.71
N GLY A 294 -5.31 3.74 7.76
CA GLY A 294 -5.57 4.14 6.38
C GLY A 294 -6.56 3.21 5.69
N GLU A 295 -7.46 3.79 4.89
CA GLU A 295 -8.45 3.06 4.07
C GLU A 295 -7.79 1.95 3.23
N ASN A 296 -6.57 2.17 2.77
CA ASN A 296 -5.83 1.25 1.92
C ASN A 296 -4.95 0.25 2.69
N THR A 297 -4.62 0.48 3.95
CA THR A 297 -3.68 -0.37 4.72
C THR A 297 -4.36 -1.25 5.76
N GLY A 298 -5.65 -1.10 6.01
CA GLY A 298 -6.39 -1.97 6.94
C GLY A 298 -7.72 -1.39 7.37
N ASN A 299 -7.91 -0.08 7.20
CA ASN A 299 -9.13 0.63 7.58
C ASN A 299 -9.56 0.35 9.03
N ARG A 300 -8.57 0.18 9.93
CA ARG A 300 -8.80 -0.12 11.35
C ARG A 300 -8.02 0.90 12.20
N PRO A 301 -8.67 2.02 12.59
CA PRO A 301 -8.06 2.99 13.48
C PRO A 301 -7.51 2.33 14.75
N GLY A 302 -6.32 2.76 15.19
CA GLY A 302 -5.67 2.21 16.37
C GLY A 302 -4.96 0.86 16.16
N ALA A 303 -5.03 0.26 14.97
CA ALA A 303 -4.30 -0.97 14.66
C ALA A 303 -2.98 -0.70 13.91
N PHE A 304 -2.00 -1.57 14.15
CA PHE A 304 -0.66 -1.51 13.56
C PHE A 304 -0.22 -2.90 13.09
N ALA A 305 0.60 -2.94 12.03
CA ALA A 305 1.21 -4.16 11.54
C ALA A 305 2.72 -4.19 11.81
N PHE A 306 3.17 -5.27 12.44
CA PHE A 306 4.57 -5.66 12.50
C PHE A 306 4.84 -6.72 11.43
N ILE A 307 5.40 -6.30 10.30
CA ILE A 307 5.72 -7.16 9.15
C ILE A 307 6.94 -8.04 9.49
N GLY A 308 6.82 -9.35 9.28
CA GLY A 308 7.77 -10.36 9.75
C GLY A 308 7.73 -10.60 11.27
N GLY A 309 6.79 -10.01 11.99
CA GLY A 309 6.64 -10.18 13.44
C GLY A 309 7.58 -9.31 14.28
N ILE A 310 7.74 -9.68 15.56
CA ILE A 310 8.36 -8.85 16.60
C ILE A 310 9.44 -9.66 17.33
N LYS A 311 10.67 -9.16 17.38
CA LYS A 311 11.77 -9.80 18.14
C LYS A 311 11.43 -9.92 19.63
N GLY A 312 11.86 -11.02 20.25
CA GLY A 312 11.54 -11.34 21.65
C GLY A 312 11.96 -10.24 22.63
N GLY A 313 13.14 -9.65 22.45
CA GLY A 313 13.65 -8.57 23.32
C GLY A 313 12.86 -7.24 23.28
N LEU A 314 11.85 -7.14 22.41
CA LEU A 314 10.91 -6.02 22.33
C LEU A 314 9.55 -6.33 22.97
N LEU A 315 9.29 -7.60 23.32
CA LEU A 315 8.10 -8.02 24.06
C LEU A 315 8.40 -7.98 25.55
N MET A 316 7.55 -7.34 26.33
CA MET A 316 7.78 -7.13 27.76
C MET A 316 6.98 -8.12 28.59
N ASN A 317 5.68 -8.19 28.32
CA ASN A 317 4.71 -8.94 29.11
C ASN A 317 3.73 -9.67 28.20
N ALA A 318 3.11 -10.74 28.69
CA ALA A 318 2.03 -11.42 27.96
C ALA A 318 0.90 -11.88 28.87
N ARG A 319 -0.32 -11.87 28.31
CA ARG A 319 -1.54 -12.33 28.97
C ARG A 319 -2.28 -13.29 28.03
N ARG A 320 -2.65 -14.47 28.52
CA ARG A 320 -3.49 -15.44 27.80
C ARG A 320 -4.94 -15.24 28.19
N PHE A 321 -5.82 -15.25 27.20
CA PHE A 321 -7.27 -15.22 27.37
C PHE A 321 -7.89 -16.46 26.76
N GLU A 322 -8.91 -16.97 27.42
CA GLU A 322 -9.82 -17.95 26.84
C GLU A 322 -10.99 -17.24 26.15
N LYS A 323 -11.55 -17.91 25.13
CA LYS A 323 -12.67 -17.35 24.39
C LYS A 323 -13.86 -17.08 25.29
N GLY A 324 -14.42 -15.86 25.22
CA GLY A 324 -15.52 -15.41 26.06
C GLY A 324 -15.15 -15.10 27.51
N VAL A 325 -13.88 -15.25 27.91
CA VAL A 325 -13.42 -15.01 29.29
C VAL A 325 -12.70 -13.67 29.38
N GLY A 326 -13.29 -12.71 30.11
CA GLY A 326 -12.76 -11.35 30.22
C GLY A 326 -11.55 -11.18 31.14
N GLU A 327 -11.18 -12.20 31.93
CA GLU A 327 -10.00 -12.19 32.79
C GLU A 327 -8.87 -13.04 32.18
N PRO A 328 -7.60 -12.64 32.34
CA PRO A 328 -6.50 -13.45 31.86
C PRO A 328 -6.37 -14.72 32.69
N VAL A 329 -6.23 -15.85 32.00
CA VAL A 329 -6.03 -17.18 32.60
C VAL A 329 -4.56 -17.49 32.87
N GLU A 330 -3.66 -16.76 32.21
CA GLU A 330 -2.21 -16.90 32.36
C GLU A 330 -1.53 -15.54 32.11
N CYS A 331 -0.44 -15.28 32.85
CA CYS A 331 0.33 -14.05 32.76
C CYS A 331 1.82 -14.35 32.84
N ILE A 332 2.61 -13.68 32.01
CA ILE A 332 4.06 -13.84 31.92
C ILE A 332 4.70 -12.46 31.96
N GLY A 333 5.72 -12.30 32.81
CA GLY A 333 6.44 -11.01 32.99
C GLY A 333 5.76 -10.04 33.97
N ILE A 334 4.57 -10.37 34.48
CA ILE A 334 3.77 -9.53 35.39
C ILE A 334 3.41 -10.32 36.64
N GLU A 335 3.43 -9.67 37.80
CA GLU A 335 2.89 -10.26 39.03
C GLU A 335 1.41 -10.62 38.89
N LYS A 336 1.01 -11.78 39.43
CA LYS A 336 -0.30 -12.38 39.18
C LYS A 336 -1.47 -11.51 39.64
N GLU A 337 -1.29 -10.80 40.74
CA GLU A 337 -2.26 -9.87 41.31
C GLU A 337 -2.42 -8.62 40.45
N ALA A 338 -1.32 -8.02 39.99
CA ALA A 338 -1.32 -6.89 39.05
C ALA A 338 -1.97 -7.28 37.72
N CYS A 339 -1.74 -8.51 37.24
CA CYS A 339 -2.32 -9.01 36.01
C CYS A 339 -3.86 -9.11 36.05
N ARG A 340 -4.45 -9.36 37.22
CA ARG A 340 -5.92 -9.44 37.39
C ARG A 340 -6.56 -8.08 37.66
N LEU A 341 -5.85 -7.17 38.33
CA LEU A 341 -6.40 -5.91 38.86
C LEU A 341 -6.50 -4.79 37.83
N GLU A 342 -5.69 -4.76 36.77
CA GLU A 342 -5.78 -3.74 35.70
C GLU A 342 -7.13 -3.75 34.94
N ASN A 343 -7.94 -4.81 35.09
CA ASN A 343 -9.30 -4.88 34.54
C ASN A 343 -10.33 -4.00 35.28
N ARG A 344 -9.95 -3.30 36.37
CA ARG A 344 -10.90 -2.53 37.21
C ARG A 344 -10.81 -1.00 37.08
N HIS A 345 -9.83 -0.47 36.35
CA HIS A 345 -9.56 0.99 36.32
C HIS A 345 -9.39 1.62 34.93
N GLN A 346 -9.87 0.96 33.88
CA GLN A 346 -10.13 1.56 32.57
C GLN A 346 -11.60 1.36 32.23
#